data_AF-M4VI70-F1
#
_entry.id   AF-M4VI70-F1
#
_cell.length_a   1.000
_cell.length_b   1.000
_cell.length_c   1.000
_cell.angle_alpha   90.00
_cell.angle_beta   90.00
_cell.angle_gamma   90.00
#
_symmetry.space_group_name_H-M   'P 1'
#
loop_
_entity.id
_entity.type
_entity.pdbx_description
1 polymer ?
#
loop_
_entity_poly.entity_id
_entity_poly.type
_entity_poly.pdbx_seq_one_letter_code
_entity_poly.pdbx_strand_id
1 'polypeptide(L)'
;MNVELGKLPDGGLVVMCDSHFPHEIRRIEYYRDQRLMMLVYDADHEGDLMHYELSDVCANTVENSPNVMIVDHSPGRKLYGYDVPLVQIGI
;
A
#
# COMPACT_ATOMS: atom_id res chain seq x y z
N MET A 1 2.36 -11.08 -8.18
CA MET A 1 1.66 -10.58 -6.99
C MET A 1 0.57 -9.66 -7.48
N ASN A 2 -0.69 -9.99 -7.24
CA ASN A 2 -1.78 -9.06 -7.45
C ASN A 2 -2.05 -8.33 -6.15
N VAL A 3 -2.28 -7.03 -6.28
CA VAL A 3 -2.54 -6.14 -5.16
C VAL A 3 -3.86 -5.44 -5.37
N GLU A 4 -4.70 -5.48 -4.35
CA GLU A 4 -6.00 -4.82 -4.33
C GLU A 4 -6.01 -3.73 -3.26
N LEU A 5 -6.51 -2.55 -3.62
CA LEU A 5 -6.76 -1.46 -2.69
C LEU A 5 -8.22 -1.47 -2.27
N GLY A 6 -8.43 -1.59 -0.97
CA GLY A 6 -9.72 -1.43 -0.32
C GLY A 6 -9.77 -0.13 0.48
N LYS A 7 -10.99 0.37 0.67
CA LYS A 7 -11.28 1.47 1.59
C LYS A 7 -11.96 0.91 2.83
N LEU A 8 -11.45 1.28 4.00
CA LEU A 8 -12.08 0.99 5.28
C LEU A 8 -13.21 1.99 5.57
N PRO A 9 -14.22 1.62 6.38
CA PRO A 9 -15.37 2.49 6.67
C PRO A 9 -15.02 3.85 7.29
N ASP A 10 -13.88 3.94 7.98
CA ASP A 10 -13.36 5.15 8.60
C ASP A 10 -12.53 6.03 7.65
N GLY A 11 -12.37 5.63 6.39
CA GLY A 11 -11.52 6.31 5.42
C GLY A 11 -10.07 5.83 5.42
N GLY A 12 -9.72 4.84 6.24
CA GLY A 12 -8.46 4.14 6.14
C GLY A 12 -8.32 3.37 4.82
N LEU A 13 -7.08 3.03 4.49
CA LEU A 13 -6.76 2.25 3.30
C LEU A 13 -6.27 0.87 3.70
N VAL A 14 -6.69 -0.14 2.95
CA VAL A 14 -6.14 -1.48 3.05
C VAL A 14 -5.55 -1.90 1.72
N VAL A 15 -4.37 -2.50 1.77
CA VAL A 15 -3.69 -3.12 0.64
C VAL A 15 -3.70 -4.60 0.89
N MET A 16 -4.43 -5.35 0.06
CA MET A 16 -4.50 -6.80 0.12
C MET A 16 -3.66 -7.40 -0.98
N CYS A 17 -2.90 -8.45 -0.65
CA CYS A 17 -2.10 -9.19 -1.63
C CYS A 17 -2.45 -10.67 -1.66
N ASP A 18 -2.43 -11.24 -2.86
CA ASP A 18 -2.69 -12.66 -3.10
C ASP A 18 -1.46 -13.56 -2.86
N SER A 19 -0.33 -12.95 -2.52
CA SER A 19 0.97 -13.59 -2.34
C SER A 19 1.81 -12.86 -1.30
N HIS A 20 2.78 -13.58 -0.73
CA HIS A 20 3.64 -13.07 0.33
C HIS A 20 4.61 -12.02 -0.21
N PHE A 21 4.70 -10.89 0.49
CA PHE A 21 5.73 -9.89 0.19
C PHE A 21 7.13 -10.47 0.39
N PRO A 22 8.10 -10.10 -0.45
CA PRO A 22 9.47 -10.60 -0.32
C PRO A 22 10.12 -10.17 1.00
N HIS A 23 9.73 -9.00 1.53
CA HIS A 23 10.20 -8.42 2.78
C HIS A 23 9.08 -7.66 3.50
N GLU A 24 9.29 -7.35 4.78
CA GLU A 24 8.38 -6.49 5.53
C GLU A 24 8.37 -5.07 4.94
N ILE A 25 7.17 -4.53 4.74
CA ILE A 25 6.98 -3.17 4.21
C ILE A 25 7.13 -2.21 5.37
N ARG A 26 8.03 -1.25 5.23
CA ARG A 26 8.29 -0.23 6.25
C ARG A 26 7.40 0.99 6.09
N ARG A 27 7.07 1.36 4.85
CA ARG A 27 6.16 2.46 4.50
C ARG A 27 5.66 2.31 3.07
N ILE A 28 4.59 3.04 2.77
CA ILE A 28 4.13 3.27 1.39
C ILE A 28 4.39 4.72 1.04
N GLU A 29 4.95 4.95 -0.15
CA GLU A 29 5.13 6.28 -0.71
C GLU A 29 4.07 6.52 -1.79
N TYR A 30 3.33 7.62 -1.69
CA TYR A 30 2.36 8.05 -2.70
C TYR A 30 2.87 9.31 -3.40
N TYR A 31 3.23 9.18 -4.67
CA TYR A 31 3.68 10.28 -5.52
C TYR A 31 2.46 10.96 -6.14
N ARG A 32 2.02 12.07 -5.55
CA ARG A 32 0.77 12.76 -5.88
C ARG A 32 0.69 13.17 -7.35
N ASP A 33 1.78 13.73 -7.88
CA ASP A 33 1.86 14.21 -9.28
C ASP A 33 1.65 13.10 -10.31
N GLN A 34 2.04 11.87 -9.95
CA GLN A 34 2.01 10.70 -10.83
C GLN A 34 0.88 9.72 -10.47
N ARG A 35 0.16 9.97 -9.38
CA ARG A 35 -0.85 9.06 -8.81
C ARG A 35 -0.31 7.64 -8.62
N LEU A 36 0.95 7.53 -8.22
CA LEU A 36 1.72 6.30 -8.17
C LEU A 36 2.01 5.91 -6.71
N MET A 37 1.89 4.62 -6.39
CA MET A 37 2.26 4.07 -5.08
C MET A 37 3.56 3.26 -5.15
N MET A 38 4.40 3.36 -4.13
CA MET A 38 5.62 2.57 -3.99
C MET A 38 5.68 1.90 -2.62
N LEU A 39 6.05 0.62 -2.61
CA LEU A 39 6.31 -0.14 -1.39
C LEU A 39 7.79 -0.02 -1.04
N VAL A 40 8.08 0.48 0.16
CA VAL A 40 9.45 0.55 0.66
C VAL A 40 9.66 -0.55 1.68
N TYR A 41 10.59 -1.46 1.40
CA TYR A 41 10.96 -2.57 2.27
C TYR A 41 12.09 -2.21 3.24
N ASP A 42 12.32 -3.04 4.26
CA ASP A 42 13.38 -2.82 5.27
C ASP A 42 14.81 -3.20 4.79
N ALA A 43 14.92 -3.92 3.68
CA ALA A 43 16.21 -4.22 3.04
C ALA A 43 16.58 -3.14 2.01
N ASP A 44 17.88 -3.03 1.68
CA ASP A 44 18.42 -2.22 0.54
C ASP A 44 17.99 -2.80 -0.83
N HIS A 45 16.72 -3.17 -0.98
CA HIS A 45 16.12 -3.36 -2.28
C HIS A 45 15.74 -1.99 -2.84
N GLU A 46 16.15 -1.77 -4.09
CA GLU A 46 15.50 -0.79 -4.95
C GLU A 46 14.00 -1.11 -4.90
N GLY A 47 13.22 -0.25 -4.23
CA GLY A 47 11.84 -0.54 -3.88
C GLY A 47 11.04 -1.07 -5.06
N ASP A 48 10.23 -2.09 -4.83
CA ASP A 48 9.35 -2.58 -5.90
C ASP A 48 8.34 -1.48 -6.23
N LEU A 49 8.46 -0.97 -7.46
CA LEU A 49 7.47 -0.06 -8.04
C LEU A 49 6.15 -0.81 -8.20
N MET A 50 5.22 -0.53 -7.31
CA MET A 50 3.84 -0.92 -7.51
C MET A 50 3.19 0.05 -8.47
N HIS A 51 3.19 -0.33 -9.73
CA HIS A 51 2.49 0.40 -10.78
C HIS A 51 0.98 0.22 -10.60
N TYR A 52 0.42 0.93 -9.64
CA TYR A 52 -1.01 0.99 -9.39
C TYR A 52 -1.47 2.42 -9.57
N GLU A 53 -2.10 2.70 -10.71
CA GLU A 53 -2.80 3.96 -10.92
C GLU A 53 -4.08 3.96 -10.09
N LEU A 54 -4.16 4.89 -9.13
CA LEU A 54 -5.38 5.05 -8.36
C LEU A 54 -6.48 5.65 -9.23
N SER A 55 -7.69 5.09 -9.12
CA SER A 55 -8.89 5.80 -9.58
C SER A 55 -9.07 7.12 -8.82
N ASP A 56 -9.73 8.11 -9.42
CA ASP A 56 -9.98 9.42 -8.79
C ASP A 56 -10.68 9.31 -7.42
N VAL A 57 -11.51 8.28 -7.25
CA VAL A 57 -12.23 8.01 -5.99
C VAL A 57 -11.28 7.52 -4.89
N CYS A 58 -10.25 6.77 -5.26
CA CYS A 58 -9.22 6.27 -4.34
C CYS A 58 -8.22 7.38 -3.97
N ALA A 59 -7.85 8.26 -4.92
CA ALA A 59 -6.90 9.36 -4.69
C ALA A 59 -7.32 10.27 -3.52
N ASN A 60 -8.59 10.69 -3.47
CA ASN A 60 -9.12 11.47 -2.35
C ASN A 60 -9.02 10.75 -1.00
N THR A 61 -9.11 9.43 -0.98
CA THR A 61 -8.99 8.65 0.27
C THR A 61 -7.53 8.57 0.72
N VAL A 62 -6.62 8.37 -0.23
CA VAL A 62 -5.16 8.34 -0.01
C VAL A 62 -4.64 9.66 0.53
N GLU A 63 -5.08 10.78 -0.03
CA GLU A 63 -4.64 12.11 0.41
C GLU A 63 -5.04 12.43 1.85
N ASN A 64 -6.12 11.82 2.36
CA ASN A 64 -6.62 12.07 3.71
C ASN A 64 -6.24 10.97 4.72
N SER A 65 -5.48 9.95 4.30
CA SER A 65 -5.09 8.83 5.15
C SER A 65 -3.65 8.99 5.67
N PRO A 66 -3.39 8.85 6.98
CA PRO A 66 -2.03 8.91 7.51
C PRO A 66 -1.28 7.56 7.45
N ASN A 67 -2.01 6.46 7.31
CA ASN A 67 -1.50 5.09 7.34
C ASN A 67 -2.25 4.18 6.37
N VAL A 68 -1.62 3.08 5.99
CA VAL A 68 -2.20 2.02 5.18
C VAL A 68 -2.06 0.72 5.93
N MET A 69 -3.14 -0.06 6.02
CA MET A 69 -3.11 -1.42 6.53
C MET A 69 -2.67 -2.36 5.42
N ILE A 70 -1.59 -3.11 5.63
CA ILE A 70 -1.21 -4.22 4.75
C ILE A 70 -1.91 -5.49 5.23
N VAL A 71 -2.49 -6.27 4.31
CA VAL A 71 -3.06 -7.59 4.57
C VAL A 71 -2.48 -8.62 3.60
N ASP A 72 -1.76 -9.59 4.16
CA ASP A 72 -1.27 -10.75 3.43
C ASP A 72 -2.35 -11.86 3.43
N HIS A 73 -2.88 -12.17 2.24
CA HIS A 73 -3.80 -13.26 1.99
C HIS A 73 -3.16 -14.35 1.12
N SER A 74 -1.96 -14.81 1.50
CA SER A 74 -1.32 -15.97 0.89
C SER A 74 -2.14 -17.25 1.13
N PRO A 75 -2.47 -18.02 0.08
CA PRO A 75 -3.23 -19.27 0.21
C PRO A 75 -2.61 -20.24 1.22
N GLY A 76 -3.45 -20.77 2.13
CA GLY A 76 -3.03 -21.75 3.14
C GLY A 76 -2.30 -21.18 4.36
N ARG A 77 -2.11 -19.84 4.43
CA ARG A 77 -1.58 -19.17 5.62
C ARG A 77 -2.72 -18.47 6.37
N LYS A 78 -2.52 -18.22 7.66
CA LYS A 78 -3.43 -17.34 8.41
C LYS A 78 -3.28 -15.92 7.88
N LEU A 79 -4.40 -15.22 7.78
CA LEU A 79 -4.43 -13.78 7.54
C LEU A 79 -3.51 -13.08 8.53
N TYR A 80 -2.62 -12.25 8.00
CA TYR A 80 -1.71 -11.41 8.75
C TYR A 80 -1.81 -9.99 8.22
N GLY A 81 -1.88 -9.01 9.12
CA GLY A 81 -1.90 -7.61 8.72
C GLY A 81 -1.28 -6.69 9.75
N TYR A 82 -0.77 -5.57 9.26
CA TYR A 82 -0.04 -4.58 10.04
C TYR A 82 -0.17 -3.20 9.40
N ASP A 83 -0.08 -2.17 10.22
CA ASP A 83 -0.09 -0.77 9.76
C ASP A 83 1.29 -0.35 9.28
N VAL A 84 1.33 0.36 8.15
CA VAL A 84 2.52 1.03 7.66
C VAL A 84 2.23 2.52 7.43
N PRO A 85 3.20 3.42 7.66
CA PRO A 85 3.06 4.83 7.36
C PRO A 85 2.79 5.07 5.87
N LEU A 86 1.93 6.03 5.56
CA LEU A 86 1.75 6.56 4.21
C LEU A 86 2.48 7.90 4.09
N VAL A 87 3.51 7.95 3.26
CA VAL A 87 4.30 9.15 3.00
C VAL A 87 3.86 9.73 1.66
N GLN A 88 3.35 10.96 1.68
CA GLN A 88 2.91 11.64 0.46
C GLN A 88 4.07 12.50 -0.10
N ILE A 89 4.49 12.21 -1.34
CA ILE A 89 5.58 12.88 -2.04
C ILE A 89 5.00 13.71 -3.19
N GLY A 90 5.54 14.92 -3.40
CA GLY A 90 4.97 15.93 -4.29
C GLY A 90 4.20 17.00 -3.52
N ILE A 91 3.83 18.08 -4.21
CA ILE A 91 3.13 19.23 -3.62
C ILE A 91 1.63 18.97 -3.57
#